data_AF-A0A2R7Y8W6-F1
#
_entry.id   AF-A0A2R7Y8W6-F1
#
_cell.length_a   1.000
_cell.length_b   1.000
_cell.length_c   1.000
_cell.angle_alpha   90.00
_cell.angle_beta   90.00
_cell.angle_gamma   90.00
#
_symmetry.space_group_name_H-M   'P 1'
#
loop_
_entity.id
_entity.type
_entity.pdbx_description
1 polymer ?
#
loop_
_entity_poly.entity_id
_entity_poly.type
_entity_poly.pdbx_seq_one_letter_code
_entity_poly.pdbx_strand_id
1 'polypeptide(L)'
;MLLGVNIPNEVRDSTILELGSVYSKKFGTTFIIKYEIHNGTSINDWREYADLLVYRALDALIEGDVSVAEELLQRLTSMWDGYGFYDKVVKAREEVEGVRYYSTYKCALFIYLYNALKHVDSKVIHEHNGIYSKCVNIISKAQHPVYGGIATEYIASSEEDVEILGDVNTETTSIAVLALLSDYPEMVGAKALRKQQVNAYITLIAVTLIITLFTLTVAFQILRSRIK
;
A
#
# COMPACT_ATOMS: atom_id res chain seq x y z
N MET A 1 -7.46 -5.36 -1.28
CA MET A 1 -6.94 -4.05 -0.84
C MET A 1 -6.57 -3.13 -1.99
N LEU A 2 -5.69 -3.52 -2.90
CA LEU A 2 -5.47 -2.82 -4.18
C LEU A 2 -6.76 -2.66 -5.02
N LEU A 3 -7.72 -3.58 -4.82
CA LEU A 3 -9.03 -3.57 -5.47
C LEU A 3 -10.20 -3.33 -4.50
N GLY A 4 -9.97 -2.66 -3.36
CA GLY A 4 -11.06 -2.24 -2.46
C GLY A 4 -11.63 -3.29 -1.50
N VAL A 5 -10.99 -4.45 -1.37
CA VAL A 5 -11.30 -5.49 -0.36
C VAL A 5 -10.57 -5.20 0.97
N ASN A 6 -11.30 -5.24 2.08
CA ASN A 6 -10.80 -5.05 3.45
C ASN A 6 -9.81 -6.18 3.84
N ILE A 7 -8.68 -5.81 4.45
CA ILE A 7 -7.69 -6.79 4.97
C ILE A 7 -7.89 -6.93 6.48
N PRO A 8 -7.82 -8.16 7.03
CA PRO A 8 -7.70 -8.36 8.47
C PRO A 8 -6.64 -7.46 9.12
N ASN A 9 -6.94 -6.98 10.33
CA ASN A 9 -5.99 -6.16 11.12
C ASN A 9 -4.73 -6.93 11.53
N GLU A 10 -4.82 -8.26 11.57
CA GLU A 10 -3.70 -9.14 11.84
C GLU A 10 -3.08 -9.60 10.51
N VAL A 11 -1.79 -9.29 10.29
CA VAL A 11 -1.03 -9.87 9.18
C VAL A 11 -0.41 -11.17 9.67
N ARG A 12 -0.53 -12.25 8.89
CA ARG A 12 0.00 -13.57 9.25
C ARG A 12 0.92 -14.13 8.19
N ASP A 13 1.90 -14.88 8.64
CA ASP A 13 2.78 -15.65 7.77
C ASP A 13 1.99 -16.64 6.90
N SER A 14 2.55 -16.93 5.73
CA SER A 14 2.02 -17.89 4.77
C SER A 14 2.39 -19.33 5.14
N THR A 15 1.42 -20.23 5.02
CA THR A 15 1.62 -21.68 4.96
C THR A 15 1.38 -22.15 3.53
N ILE A 16 2.32 -22.92 2.96
CA ILE A 16 2.19 -23.49 1.62
C ILE A 16 1.63 -24.91 1.73
N LEU A 17 0.50 -25.17 1.08
CA LEU A 17 -0.07 -26.50 0.90
C LEU A 17 0.21 -26.99 -0.52
N GLU A 18 0.79 -28.18 -0.65
CA GLU A 18 0.87 -28.87 -1.93
C GLU A 18 -0.47 -29.57 -2.23
N LEU A 19 -1.14 -29.18 -3.30
CA LEU A 19 -2.44 -29.73 -3.70
C LEU A 19 -2.30 -30.95 -4.61
N GLY A 20 -1.13 -31.14 -5.23
CA GLY A 20 -0.84 -32.26 -6.12
C GLY A 20 0.09 -31.85 -7.26
N SER A 21 0.14 -32.66 -8.31
CA SER A 21 0.97 -32.39 -9.49
C SER A 21 0.25 -32.66 -10.81
N VAL A 22 0.66 -31.94 -11.87
CA VAL A 22 0.10 -32.07 -13.22
C VAL A 22 1.21 -32.11 -14.26
N TYR A 23 1.21 -33.13 -15.11
CA TYR A 23 2.16 -33.20 -16.22
C TYR A 23 1.72 -32.33 -17.39
N SER A 24 2.59 -31.42 -17.83
CA SER A 24 2.38 -30.62 -19.02
C SER A 24 3.15 -31.17 -20.21
N LYS A 25 2.41 -31.69 -21.19
CA LYS A 25 2.98 -32.12 -22.47
C LYS A 25 3.67 -30.98 -23.22
N LYS A 26 3.14 -29.75 -23.13
CA LYS A 26 3.70 -28.58 -23.81
C LYS A 26 5.12 -28.26 -23.33
N PHE A 27 5.36 -28.40 -22.03
CA PHE A 27 6.64 -28.06 -21.41
C PHE A 27 7.48 -29.30 -21.07
N GLY A 28 6.98 -30.51 -21.38
CA GLY A 28 7.68 -31.75 -21.10
C GLY A 28 7.98 -31.99 -19.62
N THR A 29 7.23 -31.35 -18.71
CA THR A 29 7.54 -31.33 -17.27
C THR A 29 6.31 -31.48 -16.39
N THR A 30 6.52 -31.89 -15.14
CA THR A 30 5.48 -31.97 -14.11
C THR A 30 5.49 -30.70 -13.26
N PHE A 31 4.36 -30.02 -13.20
CA PHE A 31 4.16 -28.89 -12.30
C PHE A 31 3.59 -29.37 -10.97
N ILE A 32 4.11 -28.81 -9.88
CA ILE A 32 3.54 -28.98 -8.54
C ILE A 32 2.57 -27.83 -8.28
N ILE A 33 1.33 -28.16 -7.96
CA ILE A 33 0.29 -27.19 -7.64
C ILE A 33 0.39 -26.88 -6.15
N LYS A 34 0.68 -25.61 -5.84
CA LYS A 34 0.80 -25.12 -4.46
C LYS A 34 -0.29 -24.08 -4.19
N TYR A 35 -0.81 -24.09 -2.98
CA TYR A 35 -1.78 -23.11 -2.49
C TYR A 35 -1.24 -22.46 -1.22
N GLU A 36 -1.19 -21.13 -1.23
CA GLU A 36 -0.66 -20.33 -0.13
C GLU A 36 -1.82 -19.84 0.75
N ILE A 37 -1.71 -20.07 2.07
CA ILE A 37 -2.69 -19.63 3.07
C ILE A 37 -2.00 -18.78 4.12
N HIS A 38 -2.46 -17.54 4.32
CA HIS A 38 -1.96 -16.66 5.38
C HIS A 38 -2.62 -16.95 6.74
N ASN A 39 -2.38 -18.15 7.29
CA ASN A 39 -2.92 -18.59 8.58
C ASN A 39 -1.83 -18.90 9.63
N GLY A 40 -0.57 -18.55 9.35
CA GLY A 40 0.58 -18.77 10.22
C GLY A 40 0.64 -17.81 11.40
N THR A 41 1.86 -17.52 11.86
CA THR A 41 2.13 -16.66 13.00
C THR A 41 1.80 -15.20 12.68
N SER A 42 1.35 -14.44 13.68
CA SER A 42 1.15 -12.98 13.56
C SER A 42 2.49 -12.27 13.30
N ILE A 43 2.54 -11.47 12.25
CA ILE A 43 3.66 -10.59 11.91
C ILE A 43 3.50 -9.28 12.68
N ASN A 44 4.10 -9.21 13.86
CA ASN A 44 3.95 -8.06 14.77
C ASN A 44 4.80 -6.86 14.35
N ASP A 45 5.84 -7.09 13.54
CA ASP A 45 6.79 -6.11 13.03
C ASP A 45 6.52 -5.75 11.56
N TRP A 46 5.27 -5.86 11.11
CA TRP A 46 4.84 -5.53 9.74
C TRP A 46 5.28 -4.13 9.30
N ARG A 47 5.48 -3.20 10.25
CA ARG A 47 5.97 -1.84 10.00
C ARG A 47 7.44 -1.78 9.53
N GLU A 48 8.14 -2.92 9.46
CA GLU A 48 9.49 -3.07 8.91
C GLU A 48 9.50 -3.59 7.46
N TYR A 49 8.32 -3.82 6.88
CA TYR A 49 8.13 -4.31 5.51
C TYR A 49 7.48 -3.22 4.65
N ALA A 50 8.10 -2.84 3.54
CA ALA A 50 7.69 -1.68 2.75
C ALA A 50 6.33 -1.89 2.05
N ASP A 51 6.09 -3.09 1.53
CA ASP A 51 4.82 -3.48 0.93
C ASP A 51 3.66 -3.45 1.95
N LEU A 52 3.88 -3.98 3.16
CA LEU A 52 2.86 -3.94 4.23
C LEU A 52 2.53 -2.52 4.68
N LEU A 53 3.50 -1.60 4.68
CA LEU A 53 3.24 -0.17 4.92
C LEU A 53 2.34 0.42 3.84
N VAL A 54 2.63 0.16 2.55
CA VAL A 54 1.76 0.59 1.45
C VAL A 54 0.36 0.01 1.62
N TYR A 55 0.28 -1.24 2.03
CA TYR A 55 -0.99 -1.91 2.22
C TYR A 55 -1.84 -1.24 3.29
N ARG A 56 -1.27 -1.02 4.46
CA ARG A 56 -1.96 -0.33 5.56
C ARG A 56 -2.30 1.12 5.20
N ALA A 57 -1.47 1.81 4.41
CA ALA A 57 -1.75 3.17 3.98
C ALA A 57 -2.96 3.24 3.03
N LEU A 58 -3.05 2.30 2.08
CA LEU A 58 -4.20 2.23 1.16
C LEU A 58 -5.50 1.84 1.88
N ASP A 59 -5.43 0.96 2.87
CA ASP A 59 -6.57 0.61 3.73
C ASP A 59 -7.05 1.82 4.55
N ALA A 60 -6.11 2.56 5.17
CA ALA A 60 -6.40 3.80 5.87
C ALA A 60 -7.08 4.84 4.95
N LEU A 61 -6.59 5.02 3.72
CA LEU A 61 -7.24 5.88 2.73
C LEU A 61 -8.66 5.43 2.41
N ILE A 62 -8.87 4.14 2.19
CA ILE A 62 -10.21 3.60 1.90
C ILE A 62 -11.20 3.90 3.05
N GLU A 63 -10.72 3.93 4.29
CA GLU A 63 -11.50 4.31 5.47
C GLU A 63 -11.59 5.82 5.73
N GLY A 64 -10.96 6.63 4.88
CA GLY A 64 -10.96 8.09 4.96
C GLY A 64 -9.92 8.68 5.92
N ASP A 65 -9.02 7.85 6.45
CA ASP A 65 -7.94 8.27 7.34
C ASP A 65 -6.67 8.65 6.56
N VAL A 66 -6.72 9.84 5.96
CA VAL A 66 -5.61 10.40 5.18
C VAL A 66 -4.37 10.65 6.05
N SER A 67 -4.56 11.06 7.31
CA SER A 67 -3.44 11.36 8.22
C SER A 67 -2.62 10.10 8.52
N VAL A 68 -3.28 8.96 8.75
CA VAL A 68 -2.58 7.68 8.95
C VAL A 68 -1.87 7.23 7.68
N ALA A 69 -2.49 7.42 6.51
CA ALA A 69 -1.85 7.09 5.24
C ALA A 69 -0.59 7.95 4.99
N GLU A 70 -0.62 9.23 5.36
CA GLU A 70 0.54 10.12 5.28
C GLU A 70 1.67 9.71 6.25
N GLU A 71 1.35 9.32 7.49
CA GLU A 71 2.34 8.79 8.45
C GLU A 71 3.02 7.53 7.88
N LEU A 72 2.24 6.63 7.29
CA LEU A 72 2.75 5.40 6.70
C LEU A 72 3.59 5.66 5.45
N LEU A 73 3.24 6.67 4.63
CA LEU A 73 4.08 7.13 3.53
C LEU A 73 5.43 7.67 4.03
N GLN A 74 5.44 8.49 5.08
CA GLN A 74 6.68 9.00 5.67
C GLN A 74 7.57 7.87 6.19
N ARG A 75 6.96 6.86 6.83
CA ARG A 75 7.70 5.68 7.27
C ARG A 75 8.24 4.87 6.09
N LEU A 76 7.44 4.66 5.05
CA LEU A 76 7.87 3.99 3.83
C LEU A 76 9.06 4.69 3.18
N THR A 77 8.97 6.01 3.01
CA THR A 77 10.03 6.81 2.37
C THR A 77 11.28 6.91 3.24
N SER A 78 11.18 6.77 4.57
CA SER A 78 12.34 6.62 5.44
C SER A 78 13.14 5.32 5.21
N MET A 79 12.54 4.31 4.55
CA MET A 79 13.25 3.10 4.12
C MET A 79 13.99 3.29 2.79
N TRP A 80 13.79 4.42 2.10
CA TRP A 80 14.48 4.69 0.85
C TRP A 80 15.95 5.06 1.10
N ASP A 81 16.87 4.22 0.65
CA ASP A 81 18.30 4.40 0.88
C ASP A 81 19.05 5.07 -0.29
N GLY A 82 18.31 5.56 -1.28
CA GLY A 82 18.85 6.14 -2.51
C GLY A 82 18.64 5.26 -3.74
N TYR A 83 18.53 3.94 -3.55
CA TYR A 83 18.40 2.94 -4.62
C TYR A 83 17.06 2.21 -4.57
N GLY A 84 16.58 1.91 -3.37
CA GLY A 84 15.33 1.19 -3.17
C GLY A 84 14.83 1.27 -1.74
N PHE A 85 13.74 0.56 -1.47
CA PHE A 85 13.21 0.42 -0.12
C PHE A 85 13.99 -0.65 0.63
N TYR A 86 14.94 -0.21 1.46
CA TYR A 86 15.83 -1.03 2.28
C TYR A 86 15.11 -1.53 3.55
N ASP A 87 14.09 -2.35 3.32
CA ASP A 87 13.24 -2.93 4.35
C ASP A 87 13.84 -4.20 4.96
N LYS A 88 13.11 -4.83 5.89
CA LYS A 88 13.61 -6.01 6.62
C LYS A 88 14.05 -7.16 5.71
N VAL A 89 13.36 -7.38 4.59
CA VAL A 89 13.68 -8.45 3.66
C VAL A 89 15.00 -8.17 2.95
N VAL A 90 15.21 -6.94 2.49
CA VAL A 90 16.48 -6.54 1.85
C VAL A 90 17.64 -6.68 2.83
N LYS A 91 17.47 -6.21 4.07
CA LYS A 91 18.49 -6.33 5.14
C LYS A 91 18.88 -7.77 5.42
N ALA A 92 17.89 -8.64 5.61
CA ALA A 92 18.13 -10.05 5.90
C ALA A 92 18.85 -10.76 4.74
N ARG A 93 18.50 -10.42 3.48
CA ARG A 93 19.15 -10.98 2.30
C ARG A 93 20.58 -10.46 2.13
N GLU A 94 20.82 -9.17 2.35
CA GLU A 94 22.17 -8.59 2.32
C GLU A 94 23.09 -9.23 3.38
N GLU A 95 22.58 -9.51 4.59
CA GLU A 95 23.36 -10.18 5.64
C GLU A 95 23.90 -11.56 5.19
N VAL A 96 23.14 -12.26 4.34
CA VAL A 96 23.50 -13.60 3.83
C VAL A 96 24.32 -13.53 2.55
N GLU A 97 23.92 -12.68 1.60
CA GLU A 97 24.46 -12.65 0.24
C GLU A 97 25.51 -11.54 0.02
N GLY A 98 25.63 -10.58 0.94
CA GLY A 98 26.52 -9.43 0.83
C GLY A 98 26.10 -8.39 -0.21
N VAL A 99 24.91 -8.52 -0.78
CA VAL A 99 24.37 -7.65 -1.84
C VAL A 99 22.93 -7.26 -1.53
N ARG A 100 22.57 -6.00 -1.81
CA ARG A 100 21.21 -5.48 -1.63
C ARG A 100 20.37 -5.73 -2.87
N TYR A 101 19.45 -6.68 -2.76
CA TYR A 101 18.45 -6.94 -3.80
C TYR A 101 17.17 -6.19 -3.46
N TYR A 102 16.79 -5.27 -4.32
CA TYR A 102 15.55 -4.51 -4.20
C TYR A 102 14.48 -5.08 -5.13
N SER A 103 13.23 -4.74 -4.84
CA SER A 103 12.09 -5.21 -5.62
C SER A 103 11.46 -4.09 -6.42
N THR A 104 11.32 -4.28 -7.74
CA THR A 104 10.60 -3.37 -8.64
C THR A 104 9.13 -3.24 -8.24
N TYR A 105 8.56 -4.29 -7.68
CA TYR A 105 7.20 -4.31 -7.13
C TYR A 105 6.97 -3.19 -6.11
N LYS A 106 7.93 -2.98 -5.20
CA LYS A 106 7.84 -1.96 -4.15
C LYS A 106 7.91 -0.54 -4.71
N CYS A 107 8.65 -0.33 -5.81
CA CYS A 107 8.61 0.93 -6.57
C CYS A 107 7.22 1.20 -7.14
N ALA A 108 6.59 0.19 -7.75
CA ALA A 108 5.24 0.33 -8.30
C ALA A 108 4.19 0.58 -7.20
N LEU A 109 4.29 -0.13 -6.07
CA LEU A 109 3.43 0.10 -4.91
C LEU A 109 3.57 1.52 -4.34
N PHE A 110 4.80 2.04 -4.24
CA PHE A 110 5.03 3.42 -3.82
C PHE A 110 4.34 4.41 -4.77
N ILE A 111 4.51 4.25 -6.09
CA ILE A 111 3.87 5.12 -7.08
C ILE A 111 2.34 5.05 -6.98
N TYR A 112 1.80 3.84 -6.77
CA TYR A 112 0.37 3.66 -6.57
C TYR A 112 -0.14 4.47 -5.37
N LEU A 113 0.49 4.31 -4.20
CA LEU A 113 0.13 5.06 -2.99
C LEU A 113 0.32 6.57 -3.18
N TYR A 114 1.43 6.98 -3.78
CA TYR A 114 1.73 8.38 -4.09
C TYR A 114 0.61 9.00 -4.93
N ASN A 115 0.19 8.33 -6.01
CA ASN A 115 -0.87 8.81 -6.90
C ASN A 115 -2.23 8.86 -6.18
N ALA A 116 -2.52 7.90 -5.29
CA ALA A 116 -3.73 7.92 -4.48
C ALA A 116 -3.75 9.11 -3.50
N LEU A 117 -2.61 9.40 -2.84
CA LEU A 117 -2.45 10.55 -1.94
C LEU A 117 -2.47 11.89 -2.69
N LYS A 118 -1.95 11.93 -3.91
CA LYS A 118 -2.05 13.10 -4.80
C LYS A 118 -3.49 13.47 -5.08
N HIS A 119 -4.37 12.48 -5.26
CA HIS A 119 -5.79 12.72 -5.55
C HIS A 119 -6.57 13.30 -4.36
N VAL A 120 -6.06 13.17 -3.12
CA VAL A 120 -6.65 13.80 -1.93
C VAL A 120 -5.95 15.12 -1.56
N ASP A 121 -5.18 15.69 -2.49
CA ASP A 121 -4.39 16.92 -2.31
C ASP A 121 -3.42 16.86 -1.10
N SER A 122 -2.91 15.66 -0.78
CA SER A 122 -1.89 15.51 0.26
C SER A 122 -0.62 16.27 -0.13
N LYS A 123 -0.15 17.15 0.76
CA LYS A 123 1.06 17.95 0.52
C LYS A 123 2.35 17.18 0.83
N VAL A 124 2.28 16.15 1.66
CA VAL A 124 3.43 15.33 2.11
C VAL A 124 4.14 14.69 0.91
N ILE A 125 3.39 14.36 -0.15
CA ILE A 125 3.97 13.73 -1.35
C ILE A 125 5.02 14.60 -2.05
N HIS A 126 4.95 15.93 -1.94
CA HIS A 126 5.87 16.84 -2.66
C HIS A 126 7.32 16.68 -2.20
N GLU A 127 7.54 16.31 -0.94
CA GLU A 127 8.85 16.03 -0.36
C GLU A 127 9.49 14.76 -0.98
N HIS A 128 8.70 13.94 -1.67
CA HIS A 128 9.09 12.63 -2.17
C HIS A 128 9.09 12.52 -3.70
N ASN A 129 9.01 13.65 -4.42
CA ASN A 129 9.08 13.70 -5.89
C ASN A 129 10.37 13.06 -6.46
N GLY A 130 11.48 13.16 -5.73
CA GLY A 130 12.74 12.52 -6.11
C GLY A 130 12.64 11.00 -6.10
N ILE A 131 12.02 10.43 -5.06
CA ILE A 131 11.77 8.98 -4.94
C ILE A 131 10.83 8.52 -6.06
N TYR A 132 9.77 9.28 -6.34
CA TYR A 132 8.85 9.01 -7.44
C TYR A 132 9.56 8.91 -8.78
N SER A 133 10.38 9.92 -9.11
CA SER A 133 11.10 9.96 -10.38
C SER A 133 12.09 8.79 -10.50
N LYS A 134 12.78 8.43 -9.41
CA LYS A 134 13.66 7.26 -9.37
C LYS A 134 12.88 5.95 -9.56
N CYS A 135 11.75 5.78 -8.88
CA CYS A 135 10.89 4.60 -9.04
C CYS A 135 10.38 4.44 -10.47
N VAL A 136 9.96 5.53 -11.13
CA VAL A 136 9.55 5.52 -12.54
C VAL A 136 10.70 5.08 -13.44
N ASN A 137 11.90 5.63 -13.24
CA ASN A 137 13.09 5.26 -14.00
C ASN A 137 13.44 3.78 -13.81
N ILE A 138 13.42 3.28 -12.57
CA ILE A 138 13.68 1.87 -12.25
C ILE A 138 12.69 0.96 -12.96
N ILE A 139 11.39 1.25 -12.89
CA ILE A 139 10.35 0.46 -13.57
C ILE A 139 10.54 0.50 -15.08
N SER A 140 10.89 1.66 -15.64
CA SER A 140 11.17 1.80 -17.08
C SER A 140 12.37 0.95 -17.51
N LYS A 141 13.44 0.91 -16.72
CA LYS A 141 14.61 0.05 -16.98
C LYS A 141 14.27 -1.44 -16.83
N ALA A 142 13.41 -1.77 -15.87
CA ALA A 142 12.96 -3.13 -15.60
C ALA A 142 12.01 -3.70 -16.68
N GLN A 143 11.53 -2.87 -17.60
CA GLN A 143 10.65 -3.32 -18.67
C GLN A 143 11.40 -4.13 -19.72
N HIS A 144 10.98 -5.37 -19.93
CA HIS A 144 11.53 -6.23 -20.96
C HIS A 144 11.23 -5.67 -22.35
N PRO A 145 12.24 -5.47 -23.22
CA PRO A 145 12.10 -4.71 -24.47
C PRO A 145 11.16 -5.37 -25.50
N VAL A 146 11.06 -6.71 -25.48
CA VAL A 146 10.21 -7.47 -26.42
C VAL A 146 8.80 -7.72 -25.89
N TYR A 147 8.65 -8.18 -24.65
CA TYR A 147 7.38 -8.66 -24.11
C TYR A 147 6.65 -7.64 -23.24
N GLY A 148 7.31 -6.53 -22.86
CA GLY A 148 6.73 -5.47 -22.04
C GLY A 148 6.51 -5.80 -20.57
N GLY A 149 6.78 -7.05 -20.15
CA GLY A 149 6.73 -7.47 -18.75
C GLY A 149 7.82 -6.80 -17.91
N ILE A 150 7.57 -6.63 -16.62
CA ILE A 150 8.46 -5.96 -15.67
C ILE A 150 9.23 -7.00 -14.87
N ALA A 151 10.57 -6.87 -14.86
CA ALA A 151 11.47 -7.71 -14.07
C ALA A 151 11.30 -7.44 -12.56
N THR A 152 11.39 -8.49 -11.75
CA THR A 152 11.04 -8.45 -10.33
C THR A 152 12.05 -7.73 -9.45
N GLU A 153 13.33 -7.77 -9.81
CA GLU A 153 14.42 -7.38 -8.93
C GLU A 153 15.42 -6.45 -9.61
N TYR A 154 16.22 -5.80 -8.79
CA TYR A 154 17.38 -5.05 -9.24
C TYR A 154 18.38 -4.89 -8.09
N ILE A 155 19.63 -4.63 -8.43
CA ILE A 155 20.69 -4.27 -7.48
C ILE A 155 21.21 -2.87 -7.79
N ALA A 156 21.76 -2.21 -6.79
CA ALA A 156 22.47 -0.94 -7.00
C ALA A 156 23.81 -1.20 -7.71
N SER A 157 24.04 -0.58 -8.86
CA SER A 157 25.30 -0.69 -9.61
C SER A 157 26.21 0.54 -9.43
N SER A 158 25.64 1.72 -9.22
CA SER A 158 26.31 2.98 -8.85
C SER A 158 25.31 3.98 -8.27
N GLU A 159 25.74 5.13 -7.72
CA GLU A 159 24.86 6.15 -7.08
C GLU A 159 23.61 6.56 -7.90
N GLU A 160 23.68 6.47 -9.22
CA GLU A 160 22.60 6.88 -10.13
C GLU A 160 22.01 5.72 -10.97
N ASP A 161 22.53 4.50 -10.80
CA ASP A 161 22.19 3.39 -11.68
C ASP A 161 21.88 2.08 -10.95
N VAL A 162 21.06 1.27 -11.62
CA VAL A 162 20.61 -0.03 -11.13
C VAL A 162 20.84 -1.07 -12.22
N GLU A 163 21.22 -2.27 -11.81
CA GLU A 163 21.26 -3.42 -12.68
C GLU A 163 19.99 -4.24 -12.48
N ILE A 164 19.23 -4.43 -13.56
CA ILE A 164 17.96 -5.15 -13.53
C ILE A 164 18.22 -6.65 -13.47
N LEU A 165 17.57 -7.33 -12.53
CA LEU A 165 17.69 -8.76 -12.29
C LEU A 165 16.31 -9.43 -12.20
N GLY A 166 16.33 -10.76 -12.20
CA GLY A 166 15.14 -11.58 -12.02
C GLY A 166 14.29 -11.72 -13.27
N ASP A 167 13.25 -12.55 -13.14
CA ASP A 167 12.35 -12.87 -14.23
C ASP A 167 11.25 -11.82 -14.38
N VAL A 168 10.68 -11.73 -15.57
CA VAL A 168 9.44 -10.98 -15.78
C VAL A 168 8.30 -11.68 -15.04
N ASN A 169 7.53 -10.91 -14.27
CA ASN A 169 6.48 -11.48 -13.42
C ASN A 169 5.14 -10.76 -13.66
N THR A 170 4.07 -11.55 -13.71
CA THR A 170 2.70 -11.06 -13.96
C THR A 170 2.22 -10.12 -12.86
N GLU A 171 2.47 -10.41 -11.59
CA GLU A 171 2.08 -9.57 -10.45
C GLU A 171 2.83 -8.23 -10.49
N THR A 172 4.16 -8.24 -10.65
CA THR A 172 4.98 -7.03 -10.75
C THR A 172 4.58 -6.17 -11.95
N THR A 173 4.33 -6.80 -13.09
CA THR A 173 3.84 -6.11 -14.29
C THR A 173 2.47 -5.48 -14.03
N SER A 174 1.54 -6.23 -13.43
CA SER A 174 0.18 -5.76 -13.18
C SER A 174 0.16 -4.57 -12.25
N ILE A 175 0.93 -4.59 -11.16
CA ILE A 175 0.98 -3.44 -10.23
C ILE A 175 1.61 -2.21 -10.89
N ALA A 176 2.64 -2.38 -11.72
CA ALA A 176 3.26 -1.28 -12.45
C ALA A 176 2.26 -0.63 -13.41
N VAL A 177 1.49 -1.44 -14.15
CA VAL A 177 0.42 -0.97 -15.03
C VAL A 177 -0.67 -0.26 -14.22
N LEU A 178 -1.11 -0.82 -13.10
CA LEU A 178 -2.12 -0.18 -12.25
C LEU A 178 -1.63 1.17 -11.68
N ALA A 179 -0.37 1.23 -11.26
CA ALA A 179 0.22 2.43 -10.67
C ALA A 179 0.44 3.56 -11.68
N LEU A 180 0.87 3.22 -12.91
CA LEU A 180 1.32 4.20 -13.92
C LEU A 180 0.29 4.51 -14.99
N LEU A 181 -0.57 3.54 -15.34
CA LEU A 181 -1.39 3.58 -16.56
C LEU A 181 -2.89 3.41 -16.30
N SER A 182 -3.32 3.41 -15.04
CA SER A 182 -4.73 3.23 -14.69
C SER A 182 -5.21 4.29 -13.71
N ASP A 183 -6.53 4.49 -13.67
CA ASP A 183 -7.18 5.44 -12.75
C ASP A 183 -7.43 4.83 -11.35
N TYR A 184 -6.99 3.59 -11.09
CA TYR A 184 -7.22 2.92 -9.81
C TYR A 184 -6.68 3.68 -8.59
N PRO A 185 -5.46 4.26 -8.60
CA PRO A 185 -5.00 5.12 -7.51
C PRO A 185 -5.95 6.29 -7.24
N GLU A 186 -6.44 6.95 -8.31
CA GLU A 186 -7.39 8.06 -8.21
C GLU A 186 -8.73 7.61 -7.64
N MET A 187 -9.23 6.43 -8.05
CA MET A 187 -10.44 5.84 -7.49
C MET A 187 -10.32 5.58 -5.99
N VAL A 188 -9.15 5.17 -5.51
CA VAL A 188 -8.87 5.02 -4.06
C VAL A 188 -8.95 6.38 -3.36
N GLY A 189 -8.28 7.40 -3.90
CA GLY A 189 -8.34 8.77 -3.35
C GLY A 189 -9.77 9.33 -3.34
N ALA A 190 -10.53 9.16 -4.43
CA ALA A 190 -11.91 9.60 -4.52
C ALA A 190 -12.83 8.86 -3.52
N LYS A 191 -12.52 7.60 -3.19
CA LYS A 191 -13.21 6.86 -2.13
C LYS A 191 -12.90 7.45 -0.76
N ALA A 192 -11.65 7.81 -0.50
CA ALA A 192 -11.22 8.47 0.75
C ALA A 192 -11.98 9.78 0.98
N LEU A 193 -12.02 10.66 -0.03
CA LEU A 193 -12.72 11.96 0.05
C LEU A 193 -14.22 11.77 0.35
N ARG A 194 -14.88 10.83 -0.35
CA ARG A 194 -16.29 10.52 -0.09
C ARG A 194 -16.51 10.03 1.34
N LYS A 195 -15.63 9.17 1.84
CA LYS A 195 -15.71 8.63 3.21
C LYS A 195 -15.49 9.73 4.26
N GLN A 196 -14.52 10.62 4.06
CA GLN A 196 -14.31 11.80 4.92
C GLN A 196 -15.54 12.70 4.95
N GLN A 197 -16.15 12.96 3.79
CA GLN A 197 -17.35 13.78 3.69
C GLN A 197 -18.53 13.15 4.45
N VAL A 198 -18.75 11.84 4.29
CA VAL A 198 -19.79 11.10 5.04
C VAL A 198 -19.53 11.17 6.54
N ASN A 199 -18.29 10.94 6.99
CA ASN A 199 -17.92 11.02 8.40
C ASN A 199 -18.18 12.43 8.96
N ALA A 200 -17.83 13.49 8.22
CA ALA A 200 -18.07 14.87 8.63
C ALA A 200 -19.57 15.17 8.81
N TYR A 201 -20.44 14.69 7.91
CA TYR A 201 -21.89 14.83 8.06
C TYR A 201 -22.43 14.09 9.28
N ILE A 202 -21.97 12.86 9.53
CA ILE A 202 -22.37 12.09 10.72
C ILE A 202 -21.97 12.83 11.99
N THR A 203 -20.73 13.34 12.06
CA THR A 203 -20.25 14.13 13.19
C THR A 203 -21.09 15.40 13.39
N LEU A 204 -21.41 16.13 12.31
CA LEU A 204 -22.24 17.33 12.38
C LEU A 204 -23.66 17.04 12.91
N ILE A 205 -24.28 15.96 12.43
CA ILE A 205 -25.60 15.52 12.90
C ILE A 205 -25.53 15.16 14.39
N ALA A 206 -24.54 14.39 14.81
CA ALA A 206 -24.37 14.00 16.21
C ALA A 206 -24.19 15.22 17.12
N VAL A 207 -23.34 16.18 16.75
CA VAL A 207 -23.13 17.43 17.50
C VAL A 207 -24.42 18.24 17.58
N THR A 208 -25.16 18.35 16.47
CA THR A 208 -26.44 19.08 16.42
C THR A 208 -27.49 18.44 17.34
N LEU A 209 -27.57 17.10 17.36
CA LEU A 209 -28.48 16.37 18.26
C LEU A 209 -28.10 16.58 19.73
N ILE A 210 -26.81 16.55 20.07
CA ILE A 210 -26.32 16.80 21.44
C ILE A 210 -26.68 18.22 21.90
N ILE A 211 -26.44 19.24 21.05
CA ILE A 211 -26.79 20.64 21.36
C ILE A 211 -28.30 20.79 21.52
N THR A 212 -29.09 20.18 20.65
CA THR A 212 -30.56 20.24 20.71
C THR A 212 -31.06 19.60 22.00
N LEU A 213 -30.55 18.43 22.38
CA LEU A 213 -30.93 17.76 23.63
C LEU A 213 -30.55 18.59 24.87
N PHE A 214 -29.36 19.21 24.84
CA PHE A 214 -28.90 20.10 25.91
C PHE A 214 -29.81 21.33 26.06
N THR A 215 -30.13 22.01 24.95
CA THR A 215 -31.02 23.20 24.98
C THR A 215 -32.42 22.86 25.46
N LEU A 216 -32.99 21.72 25.05
CA LEU A 216 -34.28 21.23 25.55
C LEU A 216 -34.25 20.93 27.05
N THR A 217 -33.15 20.34 27.53
CA THR A 217 -32.97 20.04 28.96
C THR A 217 -32.91 21.32 29.80
N VAL A 218 -32.15 22.32 29.35
CA VAL A 218 -32.07 23.64 30.01
C VAL A 218 -33.42 24.34 29.98
N ALA A 219 -34.10 24.37 28.83
CA ALA A 219 -35.43 24.96 28.72
C ALA A 219 -36.44 24.30 29.68
N PHE A 220 -36.43 22.97 29.77
CA PHE A 220 -37.28 22.22 30.70
C PHE A 220 -36.98 22.55 32.17
N GLN A 221 -35.70 22.68 32.55
CA GLN A 221 -35.30 23.09 33.90
C GLN A 221 -35.78 24.51 34.24
N ILE A 222 -35.64 25.46 33.31
CA ILE A 222 -36.12 26.84 33.48
C ILE A 222 -37.65 26.86 33.64
N LEU A 223 -38.39 26.17 32.78
CA LEU A 223 -39.84 26.04 32.87
C LEU A 223 -40.28 25.46 34.23
N ARG A 224 -39.59 24.41 34.71
CA ARG A 224 -39.87 23.79 36.00
C ARG A 224 -39.61 24.73 37.18
N SER A 225 -38.58 25.58 37.10
CA SER A 225 -38.25 26.56 38.16
C SER A 225 -39.28 27.69 38.30
N ARG A 226 -40.04 28.00 37.23
CA ARG A 226 -41.07 29.05 37.23
C ARG A 226 -42.44 28.58 37.72
N ILE A 227 -42.66 27.26 37.82
CA ILE A 227 -43.93 26.66 38.25
C ILE A 227 -43.93 26.37 39.76
N LYS A 228 -42.78 26.51 40.43
CA LYS A 228 -42.65 26.45 41.89
C LYS A 228 -42.61 27.84 42.49
#